data_AF-A0A1J3HVY9-F1
#
_entry.id   AF-A0A1J3HVY9-F1
#
_cell.length_a   1.000
_cell.length_b   1.000
_cell.length_c   1.000
_cell.angle_alpha   90.00
_cell.angle_beta   90.00
_cell.angle_gamma   90.00
#
_symmetry.space_group_name_H-M   'P 1'
#
loop_
_entity.id
_entity.type
_entity.pdbx_description
1 polymer ?
#
loop_
_entity_poly.entity_id
_entity_poly.type
_entity_poly.pdbx_seq_one_letter_code
_entity_poly.pdbx_strand_id
1 'polypeptide(L)'
;QWMAPEVLRNEAADEKSDVYSFGVIVWELVTEKIPWENLNATQVIEAAGFMNQRLELPKDVDPLWISLMESCWHSEPQHRPTFQELMEKLRDLQRKYTIQFQEARAASIDNSSPNEK
;
A
#
# COMPACT_ATOMS: atom_id res chain seq x y z
N GLN A 1 9.92 8.95 -8.45
CA GLN A 1 9.18 7.67 -8.53
C GLN A 1 8.22 7.49 -7.35
N TRP A 2 8.60 7.84 -6.11
CA TRP A 2 7.70 7.82 -4.93
C TRP A 2 7.02 9.16 -4.62
N MET A 3 7.48 10.24 -5.24
CA MET A 3 7.02 11.60 -4.94
C MET A 3 5.55 11.81 -5.30
N ALA A 4 4.86 12.59 -4.47
CA ALA A 4 3.48 12.98 -4.72
C ALA A 4 3.34 13.89 -5.95
N PRO A 5 2.16 13.92 -6.60
CA PRO A 5 1.93 14.71 -7.80
C PRO A 5 2.25 16.20 -7.63
N GLU A 6 1.87 16.80 -6.50
CA GLU A 6 2.15 18.20 -6.18
C GLU A 6 3.66 18.46 -6.08
N VAL A 7 4.44 17.53 -5.52
CA VAL A 7 5.90 17.65 -5.43
C VAL A 7 6.54 17.52 -6.82
N LEU A 8 6.04 16.60 -7.65
CA LEU A 8 6.48 16.45 -9.05
C LEU A 8 6.17 17.70 -9.89
N ARG A 9 5.09 18.44 -9.56
CA ARG A 9 4.72 19.71 -10.18
C ARG A 9 5.41 20.94 -9.55
N ASN A 10 6.31 20.73 -8.59
CA ASN A 10 7.00 21.80 -7.86
C ASN A 10 6.03 22.76 -7.13
N GLU A 11 4.92 22.20 -6.62
CA GLU A 11 3.94 22.88 -5.76
C GLU A 11 4.31 22.71 -4.28
N ALA A 12 3.51 23.31 -3.38
CA ALA A 12 3.72 23.20 -1.94
C ALA A 12 3.56 21.75 -1.46
N ALA A 13 4.56 21.26 -0.74
CA ALA A 13 4.53 19.96 -0.08
C ALA A 13 4.17 20.12 1.39
N ASP A 14 3.42 19.16 1.92
CA ASP A 14 3.09 19.04 3.34
C ASP A 14 3.14 17.57 3.79
N GLU A 15 2.66 17.27 5.00
CA GLU A 15 2.57 15.89 5.53
C GLU A 15 1.84 14.94 4.56
N LYS A 16 0.88 15.44 3.77
CA LYS A 16 0.11 14.62 2.83
C LYS A 16 0.96 14.17 1.65
N SER A 17 2.03 14.88 1.31
CA SER A 17 3.02 14.43 0.33
C SER A 17 3.82 13.22 0.83
N ASP A 18 4.12 13.17 2.14
CA ASP A 18 4.75 12.02 2.79
C ASP A 18 3.79 10.82 2.85
N VAL A 19 2.50 11.05 3.12
CA VAL A 19 1.46 10.02 3.08
C VAL A 19 1.35 9.37 1.70
N TYR A 20 1.41 10.16 0.63
CA TYR A 20 1.45 9.63 -0.73
C TYR A 20 2.65 8.71 -0.94
N SER A 21 3.84 9.19 -0.56
CA SER A 21 5.09 8.45 -0.71
C SER A 21 5.05 7.14 0.07
N PHE A 22 4.47 7.15 1.28
CA PHE A 22 4.21 5.96 2.07
C PHE A 22 3.29 4.96 1.33
N GLY A 23 2.21 5.42 0.69
CA GLY A 23 1.36 4.56 -0.14
C GLY A 23 2.11 3.86 -1.27
N VAL A 24 3.02 4.58 -1.94
CA VAL A 24 3.88 4.02 -2.98
C VAL A 24 4.87 2.98 -2.41
N ILE A 25 5.42 3.22 -1.22
CA ILE A 25 6.28 2.24 -0.53
C ILE A 25 5.49 0.97 -0.18
N VAL A 26 4.25 1.09 0.32
CA VAL A 26 3.41 -0.08 0.59
C VAL A 26 3.17 -0.87 -0.69
N TRP A 27 2.92 -0.20 -1.82
CA TRP A 27 2.79 -0.85 -3.12
C TRP A 27 4.07 -1.59 -3.55
N GLU A 28 5.23 -0.95 -3.38
CA GLU A 28 6.53 -1.57 -3.69
C GLU A 28 6.76 -2.83 -2.85
N LEU A 29 6.44 -2.79 -1.54
CA LEU A 29 6.55 -3.95 -0.66
C LEU A 29 5.60 -5.08 -1.03
N VAL A 30 4.36 -4.74 -1.41
CA VAL A 30 3.33 -5.73 -1.75
C VAL A 30 3.60 -6.38 -3.11
N THR A 31 4.13 -5.62 -4.06
CA THR A 31 4.36 -6.10 -5.43
C THR A 31 5.78 -6.59 -5.66
N GLU A 32 6.71 -6.27 -4.77
CA GLU A 32 8.16 -6.48 -4.90
C GLU A 32 8.74 -5.84 -6.18
N LYS A 33 8.13 -4.74 -6.65
CA LYS A 33 8.51 -4.02 -7.87
C LYS A 33 8.95 -2.59 -7.58
N ILE A 34 9.80 -2.06 -8.47
CA ILE A 34 10.17 -0.65 -8.45
C ILE A 34 9.05 0.19 -9.06
N PRO A 35 8.56 1.24 -8.37
CA PRO A 35 7.55 2.14 -8.91
C PRO A 35 7.99 2.79 -10.21
N TRP A 36 7.17 2.65 -11.26
CA TRP A 36 7.45 3.22 -12.58
C TRP A 36 8.80 2.76 -13.17
N GLU A 37 9.18 1.50 -12.96
CA GLU A 37 10.48 0.94 -13.39
C GLU A 37 10.81 1.19 -14.87
N ASN A 38 9.79 1.26 -15.73
CA ASN A 38 9.94 1.42 -17.17
C ASN A 38 9.90 2.89 -17.65
N LEU A 39 9.82 3.86 -16.73
CA LEU A 39 9.75 5.29 -17.03
C LEU A 39 10.98 6.03 -16.51
N ASN A 40 11.49 6.97 -17.31
CA ASN A 40 12.49 7.93 -16.84
C ASN A 40 11.88 9.06 -15.99
N ALA A 41 12.71 9.88 -15.37
CA ALA A 41 12.25 10.95 -14.47
C ALA A 41 11.23 11.91 -15.10
N THR A 42 11.44 12.33 -16.35
CA THR A 42 10.52 13.22 -17.07
C THR A 42 9.18 12.54 -17.34
N GLN A 43 9.21 11.27 -17.75
CA GLN A 43 7.99 10.48 -17.97
C GLN A 43 7.21 10.24 -16.68
N VAL A 44 7.89 10.06 -15.54
CA VAL A 44 7.23 9.94 -14.23
C VAL A 44 6.55 11.26 -13.84
N ILE A 45 7.21 12.40 -14.06
CA ILE A 45 6.62 13.72 -13.83
C ILE A 45 5.35 13.89 -14.68
N GLU A 46 5.41 13.53 -15.96
CA GLU A 46 4.25 13.59 -16.86
C GLU A 46 3.11 12.65 -16.42
N ALA A 47 3.40 11.36 -16.25
CA ALA A 47 2.41 10.34 -15.93
C ALA A 47 1.74 10.57 -14.56
N ALA A 48 2.54 10.68 -13.49
CA ALA A 48 2.03 10.78 -12.14
C ALA A 48 1.65 12.23 -11.76
N GLY A 49 2.44 13.21 -12.21
CA GLY A 49 2.24 14.62 -11.90
C GLY A 49 1.12 15.27 -12.71
N PHE A 50 0.99 14.97 -14.01
CA PHE A 50 0.08 15.70 -14.89
C PHE A 50 -1.06 14.86 -15.49
N MET A 51 -0.84 13.58 -15.75
CA MET A 51 -1.87 12.70 -16.34
C MET A 51 -2.72 11.97 -15.31
N ASN A 52 -2.43 12.14 -14.02
CA ASN A 52 -3.09 11.43 -12.93
C ASN A 52 -3.03 9.89 -13.09
N GLN A 53 -2.00 9.38 -13.76
CA GLN A 53 -1.76 7.94 -13.84
C GLN A 53 -1.42 7.39 -12.45
N ARG A 54 -1.75 6.11 -12.21
CA ARG A 54 -1.45 5.40 -10.97
C ARG A 54 -0.74 4.08 -11.24
N LEU A 55 -0.06 3.57 -10.22
CA LEU A 55 0.56 2.25 -10.24
C LEU A 55 -0.54 1.18 -10.33
N GLU A 56 -0.27 0.12 -11.09
CA GLU A 56 -1.23 -0.97 -11.26
C GLU A 56 -1.36 -1.76 -9.96
N LEU A 57 -2.60 -1.96 -9.51
CA LEU A 57 -2.89 -2.74 -8.31
C LEU A 57 -3.05 -4.23 -8.67
N PRO A 58 -2.27 -5.13 -8.02
CA PRO A 58 -2.42 -6.57 -8.21
C PRO A 58 -3.80 -7.06 -7.74
N LYS A 59 -4.38 -8.03 -8.46
CA LYS A 59 -5.73 -8.57 -8.17
C LYS A 59 -5.75 -9.63 -7.07
N ASP A 60 -4.60 -10.18 -6.75
CA ASP A 60 -4.34 -11.27 -5.81
C ASP A 60 -3.92 -10.78 -4.41
N VAL A 61 -4.08 -9.48 -4.15
CA VAL A 61 -3.77 -8.84 -2.87
C VAL A 61 -5.04 -8.62 -2.05
N ASP A 62 -4.93 -8.76 -0.73
CA ASP A 62 -6.05 -8.50 0.19
C ASP A 62 -6.64 -7.10 -0.07
N PRO A 63 -7.97 -6.98 -0.30
CA PRO A 63 -8.64 -5.71 -0.55
C PRO A 63 -8.35 -4.62 0.48
N LEU A 64 -8.00 -4.99 1.73
CA LEU A 64 -7.62 -4.03 2.75
C LEU A 64 -6.29 -3.33 2.45
N TRP A 65 -5.31 -4.03 1.88
CA TRP A 65 -4.05 -3.42 1.42
C TRP A 65 -4.29 -2.53 0.21
N ILE A 66 -5.11 -2.98 -0.74
CA ILE A 66 -5.54 -2.19 -1.91
C ILE A 66 -6.17 -0.87 -1.44
N SER A 67 -7.14 -0.94 -0.54
CA SER A 67 -7.81 0.25 0.02
C SER A 67 -6.87 1.18 0.77
N LEU A 68 -5.88 0.64 1.51
CA LEU A 68 -4.88 1.44 2.20
C LEU A 68 -4.01 2.23 1.21
N MET A 69 -3.45 1.55 0.20
CA MET A 69 -2.65 2.19 -0.86
C MET A 69 -3.46 3.24 -1.62
N GLU A 70 -4.69 2.90 -2.03
CA GLU A 70 -5.62 3.81 -2.70
C GLU A 70 -5.90 5.08 -1.91
N SER A 71 -6.12 4.96 -0.59
CA SER A 71 -6.33 6.12 0.26
C SER A 71 -5.10 7.01 0.38
N CYS A 72 -3.89 6.44 0.37
CA CYS A 72 -2.65 7.20 0.47
C CYS A 72 -2.35 8.05 -0.76
N TRP A 73 -2.63 7.55 -1.97
CA TRP A 73 -2.26 8.25 -3.22
C TRP A 73 -3.44 8.91 -3.94
N HIS A 74 -4.42 9.37 -3.16
CA HIS A 74 -5.52 10.19 -3.65
C HIS A 74 -4.97 11.47 -4.34
N SER A 75 -5.58 11.88 -5.46
CA SER A 75 -5.13 13.06 -6.24
C SER A 75 -5.07 14.31 -5.37
N GLU A 76 -6.18 14.57 -4.69
CA GLU A 76 -6.33 15.67 -3.74
C GLU A 76 -5.65 15.36 -2.39
N PRO A 77 -4.63 16.14 -1.97
CA PRO A 77 -3.90 15.91 -0.72
C PRO A 77 -4.78 15.85 0.54
N GLN A 78 -5.82 16.70 0.59
CA GLN A 78 -6.76 16.79 1.72
C GLN A 78 -7.61 15.53 1.94
N HIS A 79 -7.77 14.69 0.91
CA HIS A 79 -8.49 13.42 1.02
C HIS A 79 -7.60 12.24 1.42
N ARG A 80 -6.27 12.43 1.42
CA ARG A 80 -5.35 11.42 1.93
C ARG A 80 -5.51 11.35 3.46
N PRO A 81 -5.37 10.17 4.07
CA PRO A 81 -5.46 10.02 5.52
C PRO A 81 -4.31 10.77 6.21
N THR A 82 -4.40 10.93 7.52
CA THR A 82 -3.28 11.28 8.40
C THR A 82 -2.49 10.03 8.74
N PHE A 83 -1.24 10.18 9.20
CA PHE A 83 -0.49 9.03 9.72
C PHE A 83 -1.17 8.39 10.94
N GLN A 84 -1.92 9.16 11.74
CA GLN A 84 -2.68 8.60 12.85
C GLN A 84 -3.76 7.60 12.37
N GLU A 85 -4.55 7.99 11.37
CA GLU A 85 -5.57 7.11 10.76
C GLU A 85 -4.93 5.90 10.08
N LEU A 86 -3.78 6.08 9.41
CA LEU A 86 -3.03 4.96 8.83
C LEU A 86 -2.55 3.98 9.90
N MET A 87 -2.04 4.46 11.03
CA MET A 87 -1.63 3.62 12.14
C MET A 87 -2.78 2.82 12.75
N GLU A 88 -4.00 3.37 12.78
CA GLU A 88 -5.20 2.64 13.18
C GLU A 88 -5.52 1.51 12.20
N LYS A 89 -5.55 1.80 10.89
CA LYS A 89 -5.77 0.79 9.85
C LYS A 89 -4.72 -0.33 9.89
N LEU A 90 -3.45 0.02 10.07
CA LEU A 90 -2.35 -0.94 10.16
C LEU A 90 -2.46 -1.84 11.39
N ARG A 91 -2.90 -1.30 12.54
CA ARG A 91 -3.16 -2.11 13.74
C ARG A 91 -4.28 -3.12 13.51
N ASP A 92 -5.34 -2.74 12.81
CA ASP A 92 -6.45 -3.65 12.52
C ASP A 92 -6.04 -4.75 11.54
N LEU A 93 -5.26 -4.40 10.51
CA LEU A 93 -4.60 -5.37 9.63
C LEU A 93 -3.71 -6.34 10.40
N GLN A 94 -2.85 -5.84 11.27
CA GLN A 94 -1.95 -6.65 12.08
C GLN A 94 -2.74 -7.64 12.95
N ARG A 95 -3.80 -7.19 13.62
CA ARG A 95 -4.68 -8.05 14.43
C ARG A 95 -5.33 -9.15 13.59
N LYS A 96 -5.91 -8.78 12.44
CA LYS A 96 -6.55 -9.72 11.50
C LYS A 96 -5.58 -10.84 11.10
N TYR A 97 -4.37 -10.49 10.64
CA TYR A 97 -3.40 -11.49 10.20
C TYR A 97 -2.80 -12.30 11.35
N THR A 98 -2.65 -11.70 12.54
CA THR A 98 -2.19 -12.44 13.73
C THR A 98 -3.16 -13.56 14.09
N ILE A 99 -4.47 -13.28 14.08
CA ILE A 99 -5.52 -14.27 14.38
C ILE A 99 -5.52 -15.36 13.30
N GLN A 100 -5.57 -14.98 12.02
CA GLN A 100 -5.57 -15.95 10.91
C GLN A 100 -4.34 -16.87 10.94
N PHE A 101 -3.16 -16.33 11.25
CA PHE A 101 -1.94 -17.12 11.36
C PHE A 101 -1.97 -18.09 12.55
N GLN A 102 -2.55 -17.69 13.68
CA GLN A 102 -2.73 -18.56 14.84
C GLN A 102 -3.72 -19.70 14.55
N GLU A 103 -4.86 -19.39 13.93
CA GLU A 103 -5.87 -20.38 13.54
C GLU A 103 -5.32 -21.40 12.53
N ALA A 104 -4.62 -20.94 11.49
CA ALA A 104 -3.98 -21.80 10.51
C ALA A 104 -2.95 -22.75 11.15
N ARG A 105 -2.19 -22.25 12.13
CA ARG A 105 -1.24 -23.06 12.90
C ARG A 105 -1.94 -24.10 13.78
N ALA A 106 -3.01 -23.73 14.48
CA ALA A 106 -3.77 -24.67 15.31
C ALA A 106 -4.38 -25.80 14.46
N ALA A 107 -4.99 -25.46 13.32
CA ALA A 107 -5.57 -26.45 12.39
C ALA A 107 -4.51 -27.40 11.80
N SER A 108 -3.28 -26.94 11.59
CA SER A 108 -2.19 -27.79 11.11
C SER A 108 -1.70 -28.81 12.15
N ILE A 109 -1.83 -28.48 13.45
CA ILE A 109 -1.44 -29.38 14.55
C ILE A 109 -2.48 -30.49 14.74
N ASP A 110 -3.78 -30.16 14.70
CA ASP A 110 -4.85 -31.16 14.85
C ASP A 110 -4.86 -32.21 13.73
N ASN A 111 -4.51 -31.83 12.49
CA ASN A 111 -4.41 -32.76 11.36
C ASN A 111 -3.16 -33.66 11.38
N SER A 112 -2.24 -33.47 12.34
CA SER A 112 -0.99 -34.24 12.45
C SER A 112 -1.04 -35.38 13.47
N SER A 113 -2.21 -35.66 14.08
CA SER A 113 -2.44 -36.87 14.88
C SER A 113 -2.98 -38.00 14.00
N PRO A 114 -2.18 -39.00 13.59
CA PRO A 114 -2.69 -40.16 12.88
C PRO A 114 -3.48 -41.03 13.85
N ASN A 115 -4.63 -41.53 13.41
CA ASN A 115 -5.38 -42.63 14.03
C ASN A 115 -4.43 -43.77 14.43
N GLU A 116 -4.10 -43.89 15.71
CA GLU A 116 -3.66 -45.17 16.28
C GLU A 116 -4.89 -46.05 16.50
N LYS A 117 -5.09 -47.00 15.59
CA LYS A 117 -5.86 -48.22 15.80
C LYS A 117 -4.95 -49.42 15.63
#